data_AF-R5BMP4-F1
#
_entry.id   AF-R5BMP4-F1
#
_cell.length_a   1.000
_cell.length_b   1.000
_cell.length_c   1.000
_cell.angle_alpha   90.00
_cell.angle_beta   90.00
_cell.angle_gamma   90.00
#
_symmetry.space_group_name_H-M   'P 1'
#
loop_
_entity.id
_entity.type
_entity.pdbx_description
1 polymer ?
#
loop_
_entity_poly.entity_id
_entity_poly.type
_entity_poly.pdbx_seq_one_letter_code
_entity_poly.pdbx_strand_id
1 'polypeptide(L)'
;MTFSQLTSGTRIHVLEITGTFKKNTTYSLGTVVSVSKPYDEPVPPTQFPMPMQNRRKLVDLVISCDGEQRKLSVSEDKTMMTDSNIGLTIATEKSQIVNMVRQSLEDCRIKKESLSKIDEEMRRCEDILKILNINSDITTNVTKDFKELDDLKAEVKELKQLLQNVSAVRPEVIKNTPPNSAEDKKVGPEGEIKKEI
;
A
#
# COMPACT_ATOMS: atom_id res chain seq x y z
N MET A 1 8.33 -16.39 41.54
CA MET A 1 9.71 -16.82 41.91
C MET A 1 10.70 -15.97 41.14
N THR A 2 11.67 -15.34 41.81
CA THR A 2 12.69 -14.48 41.15
C THR A 2 13.82 -15.31 40.56
N PHE A 3 14.62 -14.71 39.67
CA PHE A 3 15.74 -15.39 39.03
C PHE A 3 16.81 -15.88 40.03
N SER A 4 17.03 -15.17 41.14
CA SER A 4 17.93 -15.63 42.22
C SER A 4 17.44 -16.85 42.99
N GLN A 5 16.14 -17.13 42.95
CA GLN A 5 15.51 -18.27 43.63
C GLN A 5 15.45 -19.52 42.75
N LEU A 6 15.90 -19.42 41.49
CA LEU A 6 15.91 -20.56 40.59
C LEU A 6 16.96 -21.59 41.01
N THR A 7 16.63 -22.85 40.78
CA THR A 7 17.53 -23.98 41.02
C THR A 7 17.70 -24.79 39.74
N SER A 8 18.79 -25.55 39.64
CA SER A 8 18.99 -26.48 38.52
C SER A 8 17.81 -27.45 38.42
N GLY A 9 17.29 -27.66 37.21
CA GLY A 9 16.08 -28.44 36.95
C GLY A 9 14.78 -27.63 36.99
N THR A 10 14.81 -26.35 37.40
CA THR A 10 13.59 -25.52 37.38
C THR A 10 13.14 -25.27 35.95
N ARG A 11 11.84 -25.45 35.68
CA ARG A 11 11.24 -25.15 34.38
C ARG A 11 11.11 -23.64 34.20
N ILE A 12 11.49 -23.15 33.02
CA ILE A 12 11.41 -21.74 32.65
C ILE A 12 10.69 -21.58 31.31
N HIS A 13 9.94 -20.50 31.16
CA HIS A 13 9.22 -20.21 29.93
C HIS A 13 10.07 -19.32 29.04
N VAL A 14 10.26 -19.73 27.79
CA VAL A 14 11.10 -19.03 26.82
C VAL A 14 10.25 -18.63 25.62
N LEU A 15 10.31 -17.37 25.23
CA LEU A 15 9.65 -16.82 24.07
C LEU A 15 10.71 -16.17 23.18
N GLU A 16 10.92 -16.72 21.99
CA GLU A 16 11.88 -16.22 21.02
C GLU A 16 11.14 -15.50 19.88
N ILE A 17 11.56 -14.28 19.58
CA ILE A 17 11.03 -13.44 18.52
C ILE A 17 12.16 -13.16 17.54
N THR A 18 12.26 -13.97 16.49
CA THR A 18 13.30 -13.85 15.46
C THR A 18 12.78 -13.12 14.22
N GLY A 19 13.67 -12.47 13.48
CA GLY A 19 13.36 -11.82 12.21
C GLY A 19 13.00 -10.32 12.34
N THR A 20 13.52 -9.52 11.40
CA THR A 20 13.29 -8.06 11.35
C THR A 20 12.08 -7.69 10.50
N PHE A 21 11.93 -8.32 9.34
CA PHE A 21 10.85 -8.07 8.39
C PHE A 21 9.66 -9.02 8.59
N LYS A 22 9.96 -10.33 8.69
CA LYS A 22 8.98 -11.36 9.04
C LYS A 22 9.30 -11.88 10.43
N LYS A 23 8.66 -11.27 11.43
CA LYS A 23 8.80 -11.72 12.82
C LYS A 23 8.21 -13.12 12.96
N ASN A 24 8.99 -14.06 13.46
CA ASN A 24 8.55 -15.38 13.87
C ASN A 24 8.59 -15.45 15.39
N THR A 25 7.47 -15.84 16.00
CA THR A 25 7.33 -15.94 17.45
C THR A 25 7.21 -17.40 17.84
N THR A 26 8.22 -17.91 18.53
CA THR A 26 8.29 -19.30 18.99
C THR A 26 8.25 -19.33 20.50
N TYR A 27 7.43 -20.22 21.06
CA TYR A 27 7.40 -20.50 22.48
C TYR A 27 7.99 -21.89 22.75
N SER A 28 8.92 -21.94 23.68
CA SER A 28 9.55 -23.18 24.12
C SER A 28 9.60 -23.24 25.65
N LEU A 29 9.58 -24.47 26.18
CA LEU A 29 9.75 -24.70 27.61
C LEU A 29 11.21 -25.09 27.86
N GLY A 30 11.93 -24.20 28.54
CA GLY A 30 13.32 -24.43 28.92
C GLY A 30 13.47 -25.04 30.31
N THR A 31 14.69 -25.45 30.61
CA THR A 31 15.10 -25.89 31.95
C THR A 31 16.35 -25.15 32.38
N VAL A 32 16.40 -24.72 33.64
CA VAL A 32 17.59 -24.09 34.21
C VAL A 32 18.64 -25.16 34.46
N VAL A 33 19.83 -24.99 33.87
CA VAL A 33 20.98 -25.90 34.05
C VAL A 33 21.82 -25.48 35.24
N SER A 34 22.13 -24.18 35.35
CA SER A 34 22.96 -23.63 36.41
C SER A 34 22.57 -22.19 36.72
N VAL A 35 22.77 -21.78 37.98
CA VAL A 35 22.51 -20.43 38.49
C VAL A 35 23.74 -19.98 39.27
N SER A 36 24.32 -18.83 38.92
CA SER A 36 25.46 -18.29 39.66
C SER A 36 25.03 -17.65 40.98
N LYS A 37 26.01 -17.34 41.83
CA LYS A 37 25.77 -16.43 42.95
C LYS A 37 25.47 -15.03 42.42
N PRO A 38 24.60 -14.24 43.08
CA PRO A 38 24.41 -12.84 42.72
C PRO A 38 25.71 -12.06 42.85
N TYR A 39 25.99 -11.21 41.87
CA TYR A 39 27.15 -10.33 41.84
C TYR A 39 26.74 -8.91 41.46
N ASP A 40 27.52 -7.92 41.89
CA ASP A 40 27.24 -6.53 41.55
C ASP A 40 27.56 -6.25 40.09
N GLU A 41 26.68 -5.52 39.41
CA GLU A 41 26.88 -5.08 38.03
C GLU A 41 28.24 -4.35 37.90
N PRO A 42 29.10 -4.77 36.94
CA PRO A 42 30.42 -4.18 36.78
C PRO A 42 30.31 -2.72 36.35
N VAL A 43 31.10 -1.85 36.98
CA VAL A 43 31.11 -0.42 36.65
C VAL A 43 31.86 -0.22 35.33
N PRO A 44 31.35 0.61 34.42
CA PRO A 44 32.10 1.01 33.24
C PRO A 44 33.47 1.58 33.64
N PRO A 45 34.55 1.26 32.92
CA PRO A 45 35.92 1.66 33.29
C PRO A 45 36.14 3.18 33.34
N THR A 46 35.23 3.98 32.77
CA THR A 46 35.26 5.44 32.78
C THR A 46 34.57 6.08 33.99
N GLN A 47 33.89 5.30 34.85
CA GLN A 47 33.20 5.81 36.04
C GLN A 47 33.92 5.40 37.32
N PHE A 48 34.37 6.38 38.10
CA PHE A 48 34.77 6.15 39.48
C PHE A 48 33.56 5.68 40.29
N PRO A 49 33.68 4.60 41.08
CA PRO A 49 32.61 4.15 41.96
C PRO A 49 32.18 5.27 42.92
N MET A 50 30.93 5.72 42.81
CA MET A 50 30.39 6.63 43.82
C MET A 50 30.18 5.88 45.15
N PRO A 51 30.67 6.40 46.29
CA PRO A 51 30.37 5.82 47.60
C PRO A 51 28.85 5.79 47.83
N MET A 52 28.33 4.70 48.41
CA MET A 52 26.91 4.50 48.76
C MET A 52 25.91 4.28 47.61
N GLN A 53 26.36 4.07 46.37
CA GLN A 53 25.44 3.67 45.31
C GLN A 53 25.07 2.19 45.45
N ASN A 54 23.80 1.89 45.79
CA ASN A 54 23.27 0.53 45.71
C ASN A 54 23.41 0.04 44.25
N ARG A 55 24.27 -0.96 44.06
CA ARG A 55 24.49 -1.56 42.75
C ARG A 55 23.40 -2.57 42.44
N ARG A 56 23.00 -2.63 41.18
CA ARG A 56 22.11 -3.69 40.70
C ARG A 56 22.85 -5.01 40.81
N LYS A 57 22.16 -6.00 41.34
CA LYS A 57 22.67 -7.36 41.43
C LYS A 57 22.21 -8.18 40.25
N LEU A 58 23.16 -8.86 39.63
CA LEU A 58 22.95 -9.73 38.48
C LEU A 58 23.23 -11.18 38.89
N VAL A 59 22.56 -12.10 38.21
CA VAL A 59 22.72 -13.54 38.33
C VAL A 59 22.93 -14.08 36.92
N ASP A 60 23.96 -14.89 36.73
CA ASP A 60 24.16 -15.63 35.50
C ASP A 60 23.33 -16.90 35.54
N LEU A 61 22.38 -17.00 34.61
CA LEU A 61 21.56 -18.17 34.36
C LEU A 61 22.09 -18.90 33.14
N VAL A 62 22.30 -20.22 33.27
CA VAL A 62 22.45 -21.11 32.12
C VAL A 62 21.14 -21.84 31.95
N ILE A 63 20.45 -21.59 30.84
CA ILE A 63 19.20 -22.26 30.49
C ILE A 63 19.43 -23.19 29.32
N SER A 64 18.76 -24.34 29.32
CA SER A 64 18.69 -25.24 28.18
C SER A 64 17.31 -25.18 27.55
N CYS A 65 17.27 -24.95 26.24
CA CYS A 65 16.06 -24.89 25.44
C CYS A 65 16.34 -25.59 24.12
N ASP A 66 15.50 -26.57 23.75
CA ASP A 66 15.59 -27.28 22.46
C ASP A 66 16.97 -27.88 22.15
N GLY A 67 17.69 -28.33 23.18
CA GLY A 67 19.03 -28.91 23.07
C GLY A 67 20.18 -27.89 23.05
N GLU A 68 19.89 -26.60 22.91
CA GLU A 68 20.87 -25.52 23.06
C GLU A 68 20.96 -25.06 24.51
N GLN A 69 22.17 -24.70 24.96
CA GLN A 69 22.35 -24.00 26.23
C GLN A 69 22.71 -22.55 25.96
N ARG A 70 22.06 -21.63 26.68
CA ARG A 70 22.33 -20.20 26.60
C ARG A 70 22.62 -19.66 27.99
N LYS A 71 23.71 -18.90 28.10
CA LYS A 71 24.08 -18.17 29.32
C LYS A 71 23.54 -16.74 29.22
N LEU A 72 22.81 -16.30 30.23
CA LEU A 72 22.15 -15.00 30.30
C LEU A 72 22.43 -14.37 31.65
N SER A 73 22.88 -13.12 31.66
CA SER A 73 22.99 -12.33 32.90
C SER A 73 21.69 -11.57 33.11
N VAL A 74 20.99 -11.85 34.22
CA VAL A 74 19.68 -11.26 34.53
C VAL A 74 19.68 -10.60 35.90
N SER A 75 18.80 -9.64 36.11
CA SER A 75 18.64 -9.01 37.43
C SER A 75 18.08 -10.00 38.45
N GLU A 76 18.67 -10.05 39.64
CA GLU A 76 18.35 -11.06 40.66
C GLU A 76 16.88 -11.02 41.13
N ASP A 77 16.31 -9.82 41.13
CA ASP A 77 15.00 -9.46 41.68
C ASP A 77 13.85 -9.63 40.67
N LYS A 78 14.19 -9.84 39.39
CA LYS A 78 13.22 -9.98 38.33
C LYS A 78 12.70 -11.40 38.17
N THR A 79 11.55 -11.50 37.53
CA THR A 79 10.87 -12.75 37.17
C THR A 79 10.71 -12.93 35.66
N MET A 80 11.03 -11.89 34.89
CA MET A 80 11.01 -11.86 33.43
C MET A 80 12.09 -10.91 32.91
N MET A 81 12.72 -11.28 31.80
CA MET A 81 13.76 -10.50 31.14
C MET A 81 13.64 -10.70 29.63
N THR A 82 13.84 -9.63 28.87
CA THR A 82 13.86 -9.64 27.41
C THR A 82 15.21 -9.12 26.93
N ASP A 83 15.92 -9.94 26.17
CA ASP A 83 17.11 -9.55 25.43
C ASP A 83 16.71 -9.17 24.01
N SER A 84 16.66 -7.86 23.75
CA SER A 84 16.29 -7.31 22.45
C SER A 84 17.30 -7.59 21.34
N ASN A 85 18.55 -7.93 21.66
CA ASN A 85 19.59 -8.15 20.65
C ASN A 85 19.39 -9.49 19.92
N ILE A 86 18.95 -10.51 20.67
CA ILE A 86 18.66 -11.85 20.15
C ILE A 86 17.15 -12.14 20.07
N GLY A 87 16.31 -11.20 20.51
CA GLY A 87 14.86 -11.36 20.51
C GLY A 87 14.36 -12.42 21.50
N LEU A 88 15.11 -12.69 22.58
CA LEU A 88 14.79 -13.76 23.52
C LEU A 88 14.17 -13.19 24.79
N THR A 89 12.99 -13.68 25.16
CA THR A 89 12.36 -13.38 26.45
C THR A 89 12.31 -14.63 27.30
N ILE A 90 12.73 -14.51 28.56
CA ILE A 90 12.62 -15.57 29.55
C ILE A 90 11.72 -15.12 30.70
N ALA A 91 10.90 -16.03 31.23
CA ALA A 91 10.08 -15.76 32.40
C ALA A 91 9.93 -17.00 33.28
N THR A 92 9.88 -16.78 34.59
CA THR A 92 9.67 -17.85 35.58
C THR A 92 8.21 -18.29 35.67
N GLU A 93 7.27 -17.47 35.18
CA GLU A 93 5.83 -17.77 35.24
C GLU A 93 5.19 -17.70 33.85
N LYS A 94 4.33 -18.69 33.58
CA LYS A 94 3.57 -18.79 32.33
C LYS A 94 2.70 -17.56 32.05
N SER A 95 2.10 -16.99 33.10
CA SER A 95 1.22 -15.80 33.02
C SER A 95 1.90 -14.63 32.33
N GLN A 96 3.19 -14.39 32.62
CA GLN A 96 3.97 -13.30 32.06
C GLN A 96 4.14 -13.47 30.54
N ILE A 97 4.50 -14.67 30.07
CA ILE A 97 4.60 -14.97 28.63
C ILE A 97 3.23 -14.90 27.96
N VAL A 98 2.19 -15.46 28.59
CA VAL A 98 0.83 -15.40 28.04
C VAL A 98 0.37 -13.96 27.84
N ASN A 99 0.62 -13.07 28.81
CA ASN A 99 0.26 -11.66 28.69
C ASN A 99 1.02 -10.98 27.55
N MET A 100 2.32 -11.25 27.41
CA MET A 100 3.14 -10.72 26.32
C MET A 100 2.65 -11.19 24.95
N VAL A 101 2.36 -12.49 24.80
CA VAL A 101 1.85 -13.07 23.55
C VAL A 101 0.46 -12.51 23.23
N ARG A 102 -0.42 -12.34 24.23
CA ARG A 102 -1.74 -11.72 24.04
C ARG A 102 -1.61 -10.28 23.55
N GLN A 103 -0.73 -9.48 24.15
CA GLN A 103 -0.48 -8.11 23.72
C GLN A 103 0.05 -8.08 22.28
N SER A 104 1.06 -8.91 21.98
CA SER A 104 1.61 -9.00 20.63
C SER A 104 0.57 -9.43 19.59
N LEU A 105 -0.37 -10.31 19.97
CA LEU A 105 -1.46 -10.74 19.09
C LEU A 105 -2.44 -9.60 18.80
N GLU A 106 -2.82 -8.81 19.81
CA GLU A 106 -3.69 -7.65 19.59
C GLU A 106 -2.99 -6.59 18.74
N ASP A 107 -1.70 -6.32 18.98
CA ASP A 107 -0.91 -5.41 18.15
C ASP A 107 -0.87 -5.88 16.68
N CYS A 108 -0.73 -7.19 16.44
CA CYS A 108 -0.83 -7.77 15.11
C CYS A 108 -2.23 -7.63 14.50
N ARG A 109 -3.29 -7.76 15.30
CA ARG A 109 -4.68 -7.60 14.84
C ARG A 109 -4.95 -6.17 14.39
N ILE A 110 -4.53 -5.18 15.18
CA ILE A 110 -4.64 -3.76 14.85
C ILE A 110 -3.86 -3.44 13.57
N LYS A 111 -2.62 -3.92 13.46
CA LYS A 111 -1.80 -3.73 12.24
C LYS A 111 -2.45 -4.34 11.01
N LYS A 112 -3.03 -5.54 11.13
CA LYS A 112 -3.75 -6.20 10.04
C LYS A 112 -4.97 -5.38 9.60
N GLU A 113 -5.74 -4.84 10.54
CA GLU A 113 -6.88 -3.98 10.22
C GLU A 113 -6.44 -2.70 9.49
N SER A 114 -5.37 -2.05 9.95
CA SER A 114 -4.80 -0.87 9.30
C SER A 114 -4.28 -1.18 7.89
N LEU A 115 -3.61 -2.32 7.69
CA LEU A 115 -3.16 -2.76 6.37
C LEU A 115 -4.34 -2.95 5.41
N SER A 116 -5.45 -3.52 5.86
CA SER A 116 -6.66 -3.66 5.04
C SER A 116 -7.20 -2.30 4.57
N LYS A 117 -7.10 -1.24 5.39
CA LYS A 117 -7.51 0.12 4.99
C LYS A 117 -6.55 0.71 3.95
N ILE A 118 -5.26 0.45 4.08
CA ILE A 118 -4.23 0.86 3.12
C ILE A 118 -4.42 0.14 1.79
N ASP A 119 -4.71 -1.17 1.80
CA ASP A 119 -4.96 -1.95 0.59
C ASP A 119 -6.19 -1.41 -0.18
N GLU A 120 -7.25 -1.03 0.53
CA GLU A 120 -8.44 -0.43 -0.07
C GLU A 120 -8.16 0.95 -0.69
N GLU A 121 -7.31 1.76 -0.05
CA GLU A 121 -6.85 3.04 -0.60
C GLU A 121 -5.97 2.81 -1.85
N MET A 122 -5.07 1.83 -1.80
CA MET A 122 -4.20 1.46 -2.91
C MET A 122 -5.00 1.05 -4.14
N ARG A 123 -6.03 0.21 -3.95
CA ARG A 123 -6.95 -0.17 -5.03
C ARG A 123 -7.69 1.04 -5.61
N ARG A 124 -8.16 1.97 -4.76
CA ARG A 124 -8.78 3.22 -5.23
C ARG A 124 -7.81 4.06 -6.07
N CYS A 125 -6.55 4.18 -5.65
CA CYS A 125 -5.53 4.85 -6.45
C CYS A 125 -5.28 4.15 -7.80
N GLU A 126 -5.20 2.82 -7.82
CA GLU A 126 -5.05 2.05 -9.07
C GLU A 126 -6.22 2.26 -10.03
N ASP A 127 -7.46 2.28 -9.53
CA ASP A 127 -8.64 2.52 -10.36
C ASP A 127 -8.68 3.95 -10.91
N ILE A 128 -8.27 4.95 -10.11
CA ILE A 128 -8.09 6.32 -10.60
C ILE A 128 -7.02 6.37 -11.69
N LEU A 129 -5.88 5.70 -11.50
CA LEU A 129 -4.81 5.66 -12.50
C LEU A 129 -5.28 5.04 -13.81
N LYS A 130 -6.10 3.97 -13.77
CA LYS A 130 -6.71 3.40 -14.98
C LYS A 130 -7.57 4.44 -15.70
N ILE A 131 -8.43 5.17 -14.98
CA ILE A 131 -9.29 6.21 -15.57
C ILE A 131 -8.45 7.31 -16.21
N LEU A 132 -7.43 7.81 -15.49
CA LEU A 132 -6.55 8.86 -16.00
C LEU A 132 -5.76 8.40 -17.24
N ASN A 133 -5.43 7.11 -17.33
CA ASN A 133 -4.70 6.53 -18.45
C ASN A 133 -5.59 6.25 -19.70
N ILE A 134 -6.92 6.33 -19.59
CA ILE A 134 -7.85 6.25 -20.75
C ILE A 134 -7.56 7.36 -21.78
N ASN A 135 -6.92 8.46 -21.38
CA ASN A 135 -6.52 9.53 -22.30
C ASN A 135 -5.47 9.10 -23.34
N SER A 136 -4.73 8.01 -23.13
CA SER A 136 -3.79 7.45 -24.12
C SER A 136 -4.51 6.68 -25.24
N ASP A 137 -5.65 6.06 -24.97
CA ASP A 137 -6.48 5.37 -25.98
C ASP A 137 -7.43 6.32 -26.73
N ILE A 138 -7.81 7.45 -26.11
CA ILE A 138 -8.57 8.49 -26.82
C ILE A 138 -7.69 9.13 -27.89
N THR A 139 -6.42 9.40 -27.61
CA THR A 139 -5.53 10.06 -28.57
C THR A 139 -5.24 9.23 -29.82
N THR A 140 -5.19 7.89 -29.72
CA THR A 140 -5.01 6.98 -30.86
C THR A 140 -6.26 6.84 -31.73
N ASN A 141 -7.46 6.78 -31.13
CA ASN A 141 -8.71 6.77 -31.89
C ASN A 141 -8.98 8.12 -32.56
N VAL A 142 -8.75 9.23 -31.84
CA VAL A 142 -8.86 10.58 -32.40
C VAL A 142 -7.89 10.79 -33.57
N THR A 143 -6.64 10.33 -33.49
CA THR A 143 -5.70 10.45 -34.63
C THR A 143 -6.08 9.58 -35.84
N LYS A 144 -6.74 8.43 -35.62
CA LYS A 144 -7.23 7.59 -36.71
C LYS A 144 -8.44 8.23 -37.41
N ASP A 145 -9.39 8.75 -36.64
CA ASP A 145 -10.57 9.44 -37.17
C ASP A 145 -10.19 10.70 -37.96
N PHE A 146 -9.15 11.44 -37.53
CA PHE A 146 -8.63 12.57 -38.29
C PHE A 146 -8.04 12.17 -39.65
N LYS A 147 -7.41 10.99 -39.76
CA LYS A 147 -6.84 10.50 -41.02
C LYS A 147 -7.91 10.07 -42.02
N GLU A 148 -8.93 9.34 -41.54
CA GLU A 148 -10.08 8.94 -42.36
C GLU A 148 -10.87 10.17 -42.87
N LEU A 149 -10.94 11.25 -42.06
CA LEU A 149 -11.55 12.51 -42.47
C LEU A 149 -10.75 13.25 -43.56
N ASP A 150 -9.42 13.25 -43.48
CA ASP A 150 -8.56 13.86 -44.50
C ASP A 150 -8.63 13.10 -45.83
N ASP A 151 -8.68 11.77 -45.80
CA ASP A 151 -8.85 10.93 -46.98
C ASP A 151 -10.22 11.19 -47.65
N LEU A 152 -11.31 11.23 -46.87
CA LEU A 152 -12.65 11.55 -47.39
C LEU A 152 -12.72 12.96 -47.98
N LYS A 153 -12.02 13.93 -47.37
CA LYS A 153 -11.94 15.30 -47.87
C LYS A 153 -11.21 15.37 -49.22
N ALA A 154 -10.21 14.51 -49.44
CA ALA A 154 -9.52 14.38 -50.73
C ALA A 154 -10.46 13.79 -51.80
N GLU A 155 -11.19 12.72 -51.48
CA GLU A 155 -12.16 12.11 -52.40
C GLU A 155 -13.27 13.09 -52.81
N VAL A 156 -13.82 13.85 -51.86
CA VAL A 156 -14.82 14.90 -52.15
C VAL A 156 -14.26 15.97 -53.08
N LYS A 157 -12.96 16.32 -52.96
CA LYS A 157 -12.30 17.28 -53.84
C LYS A 157 -12.16 16.73 -55.26
N GLU A 158 -11.82 15.45 -55.41
CA GLU A 158 -11.77 14.79 -56.72
C GLU A 158 -13.14 14.70 -57.38
N LEU A 159 -14.16 14.29 -56.63
CA LEU A 159 -15.55 14.26 -57.12
C LEU A 159 -16.03 15.62 -57.60
N LYS A 160 -15.70 16.69 -56.85
CA LYS A 160 -16.04 18.07 -57.24
C LYS A 160 -15.34 18.49 -58.52
N GLN A 161 -14.08 18.08 -58.72
CA GLN A 161 -13.33 18.35 -59.94
C GLN A 161 -13.89 17.60 -61.14
N LEU A 162 -14.25 16.32 -60.97
CA LEU A 162 -14.92 15.51 -62.00
C LEU A 162 -16.25 16.15 -62.43
N LEU A 163 -17.07 16.61 -61.47
CA LEU A 163 -18.33 17.27 -61.76
C LEU A 163 -18.15 18.58 -62.56
N GLN A 164 -17.13 19.39 -62.23
CA GLN A 164 -16.80 20.60 -63.00
C GLN A 164 -16.36 20.27 -64.43
N ASN A 165 -15.55 19.22 -64.60
CA ASN A 165 -15.10 18.78 -65.92
C ASN A 165 -16.27 18.27 -66.77
N VAL A 166 -17.23 17.54 -66.20
CA VAL A 166 -18.44 17.09 -66.91
C VAL A 166 -19.35 18.27 -67.28
N SER A 167 -19.48 19.28 -66.41
CA SER A 167 -20.22 20.51 -66.70
C SER A 167 -19.58 21.32 -67.83
N ALA A 168 -18.26 21.23 -68.02
CA ALA A 168 -17.54 21.91 -69.09
C ALA A 168 -17.64 21.19 -70.45
N VAL A 169 -18.14 19.95 -70.49
CA VAL A 169 -18.17 19.10 -71.71
C VAL A 169 -19.56 19.03 -72.37
N ARG A 170 -20.58 19.75 -71.89
CA ARG A 170 -21.86 19.88 -72.61
C ARG A 170 -21.86 21.07 -73.60
N PRO A 171 -21.99 20.84 -74.92
CA PRO A 171 -22.32 21.89 -75.88
C PRO A 171 -23.79 22.28 -75.77
N GLU A 172 -24.07 23.56 -75.98
CA GLU A 172 -25.41 24.12 -76.20
C GLU A 172 -26.06 23.65 -77.53
N VAL A 173 -27.36 23.97 -77.67
CA VAL A 173 -28.25 23.99 -78.88
C VAL A 173 -29.13 22.72 -79.02
N ILE A 174 -30.48 22.76 -79.01
CA ILE A 174 -31.42 23.39 -79.97
C ILE A 174 -32.73 23.89 -79.29
N LYS A 175 -33.18 25.06 -79.78
CA LYS A 175 -34.40 25.84 -79.50
C LYS A 175 -35.69 25.17 -79.99
N ASN A 176 -36.84 25.51 -79.39
CA ASN A 176 -38.07 25.97 -80.07
C ASN A 176 -39.13 26.45 -79.03
N THR A 177 -39.68 27.65 -79.24
CA THR A 177 -40.76 28.35 -78.48
C THR A 177 -42.01 28.53 -79.41
N PRO A 178 -43.20 29.05 -78.98
CA PRO A 178 -44.18 28.71 -77.91
C PRO A 178 -45.65 28.65 -78.49
N PRO A 179 -46.79 28.68 -77.71
CA PRO A 179 -47.34 29.95 -77.17
C PRO A 179 -48.14 29.90 -75.83
N ASN A 180 -48.14 31.05 -75.14
CA ASN A 180 -49.17 31.72 -74.29
C ASN A 180 -49.96 31.02 -73.17
N SER A 181 -49.90 31.57 -71.95
CA SER A 181 -50.82 32.61 -71.42
C SER A 181 -50.41 32.96 -69.96
N ALA A 182 -49.92 34.16 -69.68
CA ALA A 182 -50.68 35.30 -69.12
C ALA A 182 -50.94 35.22 -67.60
N GLU A 183 -50.30 36.17 -66.89
CA GLU A 183 -50.73 36.84 -65.64
C GLU A 183 -50.87 35.95 -64.37
N ASP A 184 -50.61 36.36 -63.12
CA ASP A 184 -50.59 37.67 -62.51
C ASP A 184 -49.82 37.62 -61.15
N LYS A 185 -49.18 38.74 -60.79
CA LYS A 185 -49.05 39.42 -59.47
C LYS A 185 -49.39 38.63 -58.17
N LYS A 186 -48.80 38.84 -56.98
CA LYS A 186 -48.26 40.02 -56.25
C LYS A 186 -47.69 39.46 -54.92
N VAL A 187 -46.47 39.78 -54.46
CA VAL A 187 -46.08 40.82 -53.46
C VAL A 187 -46.85 40.84 -52.12
N GLY A 188 -46.19 40.30 -51.06
CA GLY A 188 -46.06 40.80 -49.66
C GLY A 188 -47.28 40.85 -48.72
N PRO A 189 -47.10 41.19 -47.41
CA PRO A 189 -45.86 41.42 -46.67
C PRO A 189 -45.82 40.80 -45.24
N GLU A 190 -44.77 41.20 -44.53
CA GLU A 190 -44.29 40.97 -43.17
C GLU A 190 -45.33 41.01 -42.03
N GLY A 191 -44.98 40.33 -40.93
CA GLY A 191 -45.57 40.51 -39.61
C GLY A 191 -44.56 40.21 -38.51
N GLU A 192 -43.82 41.24 -38.09
CA GLU A 192 -43.25 41.32 -36.73
C GLU A 192 -44.37 41.21 -35.68
N ILE A 193 -44.04 40.74 -34.46
CA ILE A 193 -44.21 41.48 -33.19
C ILE A 193 -44.00 40.54 -31.98
N LYS A 194 -42.93 40.84 -31.23
CA LYS A 194 -42.74 40.93 -29.74
C LYS A 194 -43.08 39.71 -28.85
N LYS A 195 -42.15 39.20 -28.03
CA LYS A 195 -41.55 39.73 -26.76
C LYS A 195 -42.56 39.98 -25.63
N GLU A 196 -42.10 39.65 -24.41
CA GLU A 196 -42.70 39.76 -23.06
C GLU A 196 -43.32 38.45 -22.55
N ILE A 197 -43.01 37.91 -21.36
CA ILE A 197 -42.19 38.28 -20.18
C ILE A 197 -41.66 36.98 -19.58
#